data_AF-A0A816Y6A1-F1
#
_entry.id   AF-A0A816Y6A1-F1
#
_cell.length_a   1.000
_cell.length_b   1.000
_cell.length_c   1.000
_cell.angle_alpha   90.00
_cell.angle_beta   90.00
_cell.angle_gamma   90.00
#
_symmetry.space_group_name_H-M   'P 1'
#
loop_
_entity.id
_entity.type
_entity.pdbx_description
1 polymer ?
#
loop_
_entity_poly.entity_id
_entity_poly.type
_entity_poly.pdbx_seq_one_letter_code
_entity_poly.pdbx_strand_id
1 'polypeptide(L)'
;LQNYSNIHREFLELCHTVVKHTLHVDTNSSLKYDALITKIKRLITIKTKVFDDLIQLNPTIDNENRERTSSSTVNTSTQHEVTDKTTKVTDERNKYAVEICKRIRDKLDGSDPDPLIQRSISEQVRYTIREATDIENLATLYEGWTSW
;
A
#
# COMPACT_ATOMS: atom_id res chain seq x y z
N LEU A 1 -16.80 -1.46 -2.33
CA LEU A 1 -17.01 -2.42 -1.21
C LEU A 1 -17.95 -3.58 -1.57
N GLN A 2 -19.17 -3.33 -2.07
CA GLN A 2 -20.14 -4.39 -2.39
C GLN A 2 -19.67 -5.34 -3.52
N ASN A 3 -18.97 -4.81 -4.53
CA ASN A 3 -18.35 -5.63 -5.59
C ASN A 3 -17.21 -6.52 -5.05
N TYR A 4 -16.38 -6.01 -4.13
CA TYR A 4 -15.28 -6.79 -3.51
C TYR A 4 -15.82 -7.98 -2.70
N SER A 5 -16.86 -7.77 -1.89
CA SER A 5 -17.50 -8.82 -1.10
C SER A 5 -18.11 -9.92 -1.99
N ASN A 6 -18.74 -9.53 -3.11
CA ASN A 6 -19.30 -10.48 -4.08
C ASN A 6 -18.21 -11.31 -4.78
N ILE A 7 -17.10 -10.69 -5.17
CA ILE A 7 -15.98 -11.38 -5.83
C ILE A 7 -15.29 -12.34 -4.85
N HIS A 8 -15.09 -11.92 -3.60
CA HIS A 8 -14.52 -12.78 -2.55
C HIS A 8 -15.43 -13.97 -2.24
N ARG A 9 -16.76 -13.76 -2.21
CA ARG A 9 -17.73 -14.84 -2.07
C ARG A 9 -17.68 -15.82 -3.25
N GLU A 10 -17.61 -15.32 -4.49
CA GLU A 10 -17.48 -16.17 -5.68
C GLU A 10 -16.18 -16.99 -5.66
N PHE A 11 -15.06 -16.38 -5.22
CA PHE A 11 -13.78 -17.07 -5.04
C PHE A 11 -13.88 -18.21 -4.02
N LEU A 12 -14.51 -17.97 -2.87
CA LEU A 12 -14.70 -19.00 -1.83
C LEU A 12 -15.60 -20.15 -2.30
N GLU A 13 -16.70 -19.85 -2.99
CA GLU A 13 -17.59 -20.88 -3.55
C GLU A 13 -16.89 -21.74 -4.60
N LEU A 14 -16.04 -21.14 -5.42
CA LEU A 14 -15.23 -21.87 -6.40
C LEU A 14 -14.15 -22.72 -5.73
N CYS A 15 -13.44 -22.19 -4.72
CA CYS A 15 -12.50 -22.96 -3.90
C CYS A 15 -13.18 -24.17 -3.25
N HIS A 16 -14.33 -23.96 -2.60
CA HIS A 16 -15.10 -25.00 -1.94
C HIS A 16 -15.57 -26.07 -2.94
N THR A 17 -16.03 -25.65 -4.13
CA THR A 17 -16.46 -26.57 -5.20
C THR A 17 -15.29 -27.39 -5.75
N VAL A 18 -14.12 -26.78 -5.96
CA VAL A 18 -12.91 -27.48 -6.42
C VAL A 18 -12.46 -28.48 -5.35
N VAL A 19 -12.38 -28.07 -4.09
CA VAL A 19 -12.00 -28.93 -2.96
C VAL A 19 -12.96 -30.11 -2.80
N LYS A 20 -14.28 -29.86 -2.89
CA LYS A 20 -15.31 -30.90 -2.84
C LYS A 20 -15.17 -31.92 -3.97
N HIS A 21 -14.90 -31.46 -5.20
CA HIS A 21 -14.68 -32.35 -6.34
C HIS A 21 -13.35 -33.11 -6.27
N THR A 22 -12.32 -32.55 -5.63
CA THR A 22 -11.05 -33.26 -5.40
C THR A 22 -11.10 -34.25 -4.25
N LEU A 23 -11.97 -34.03 -3.26
CA LEU A 23 -12.14 -34.93 -2.10
C LEU A 23 -13.13 -36.08 -2.41
N HIS A 24 -14.19 -35.84 -3.20
CA HIS A 24 -15.03 -36.90 -3.77
C HIS A 24 -14.43 -37.41 -5.09
N VAL A 25 -13.36 -38.21 -4.95
CA VAL A 25 -12.69 -38.90 -6.05
C VAL A 25 -13.61 -40.02 -6.60
N ASP A 26 -14.56 -39.67 -7.46
CA ASP A 26 -15.25 -40.63 -8.34
C ASP A 26 -14.53 -40.66 -9.70
N THR A 27 -13.66 -41.66 -9.85
CA THR A 27 -12.63 -41.86 -10.88
C THR A 27 -13.09 -42.11 -12.32
N ASN A 28 -14.33 -41.80 -12.74
CA ASN A 28 -14.81 -42.32 -14.03
C ASN A 28 -15.56 -41.35 -14.96
N SER A 29 -15.06 -40.13 -15.16
CA SER A 29 -15.53 -39.33 -16.32
C SER A 29 -14.47 -38.32 -16.81
N SER A 30 -13.81 -38.62 -17.92
CA SER A 30 -12.85 -37.73 -18.61
C SER A 30 -13.40 -36.30 -18.83
N LEU A 31 -14.71 -36.18 -19.12
CA LEU A 31 -15.44 -34.91 -19.29
C LEU A 31 -15.50 -34.03 -18.03
N LYS A 32 -15.35 -34.60 -16.82
CA LYS A 32 -15.37 -33.83 -15.56
C LYS A 32 -14.04 -33.15 -15.27
N TYR A 33 -12.93 -33.68 -15.81
CA TYR A 33 -11.60 -33.09 -15.64
C TYR A 33 -11.44 -31.80 -16.43
N ASP A 34 -12.03 -31.70 -17.64
CA ASP A 34 -11.97 -30.47 -18.43
C ASP A 34 -12.77 -29.32 -17.77
N ALA A 35 -13.93 -29.64 -17.19
CA ALA A 35 -14.71 -28.70 -16.39
C ALA A 35 -13.95 -28.26 -15.11
N LEU A 36 -13.20 -29.17 -14.48
CA LEU A 36 -12.38 -28.88 -13.30
C LEU A 36 -11.16 -28.02 -13.65
N ILE A 37 -10.48 -28.31 -14.76
CA ILE A 37 -9.35 -27.50 -15.26
C ILE A 37 -9.84 -26.10 -15.61
N THR A 38 -11.01 -25.97 -16.23
CA THR A 38 -11.62 -24.66 -16.54
C THR A 38 -11.94 -23.87 -15.26
N LYS A 39 -12.45 -24.54 -14.22
CA LYS A 39 -12.70 -23.92 -12.91
C LYS A 39 -11.42 -23.49 -12.20
N ILE A 40 -10.35 -24.30 -12.24
CA ILE A 40 -9.04 -23.94 -11.68
C ILE A 40 -8.42 -22.75 -12.42
N LYS A 41 -8.49 -22.74 -13.76
CA LYS A 41 -8.02 -21.59 -14.55
C LYS A 41 -8.78 -20.31 -14.19
N ARG A 42 -10.11 -20.39 -14.07
CA ARG A 42 -10.94 -19.27 -13.62
C ARG A 42 -10.59 -18.81 -12.20
N LEU A 43 -10.29 -19.74 -11.30
CA LEU A 43 -9.86 -19.44 -9.94
C LEU A 43 -8.53 -18.68 -9.91
N ILE A 44 -7.56 -19.09 -10.73
CA ILE A 44 -6.27 -18.41 -10.86
C ILE A 44 -6.48 -16.99 -11.39
N THR A 45 -7.32 -16.79 -12.41
CA THR A 45 -7.63 -15.46 -12.95
C THR A 45 -8.31 -14.55 -11.92
N ILE A 46 -9.27 -15.08 -11.15
CA ILE A 46 -9.96 -14.29 -10.12
C ILE A 46 -9.00 -13.95 -8.97
N LYS A 47 -8.17 -14.91 -8.53
CA LYS A 47 -7.15 -14.67 -7.50
C LYS A 47 -6.26 -13.48 -7.90
N THR A 48 -5.71 -13.51 -9.10
CA THR A 48 -4.83 -12.43 -9.60
C THR A 48 -5.57 -11.08 -9.62
N LYS A 49 -6.80 -11.03 -10.16
CA LYS A 49 -7.60 -9.80 -10.18
C LYS A 49 -7.91 -9.25 -8.79
N VAL A 50 -8.27 -10.09 -7.82
CA VAL A 50 -8.55 -9.65 -6.44
C VAL A 50 -7.32 -9.03 -5.78
N PHE A 51 -6.14 -9.62 -5.99
CA PHE A 51 -4.91 -9.07 -5.43
C PHE A 51 -4.47 -7.79 -6.15
N ASP A 52 -4.63 -7.71 -7.46
CA ASP A 52 -4.36 -6.51 -8.24
C ASP A 52 -5.29 -5.35 -7.83
N ASP A 53 -6.58 -5.62 -7.62
CA ASP A 53 -7.57 -4.65 -7.14
C ASP A 53 -7.24 -4.16 -5.71
N LEU A 54 -6.73 -5.05 -4.83
CA LEU A 54 -6.26 -4.68 -3.50
C LEU A 54 -5.02 -3.78 -3.54
N ILE A 55 -4.10 -4.05 -4.47
CA ILE A 55 -2.92 -3.19 -4.69
C ILE A 55 -3.35 -1.80 -5.18
N GLN A 56 -4.41 -1.72 -5.99
CA GLN A 56 -4.99 -0.45 -6.47
C GLN A 56 -5.87 0.29 -5.44
N LEU A 57 -6.34 -0.37 -4.39
CA LEU A 57 -7.05 0.26 -3.27
C LEU A 57 -6.10 0.94 -2.27
N ASN A 58 -4.83 0.56 -2.24
CA ASN A 58 -3.82 1.20 -1.41
C ASN A 58 -3.65 2.72 -1.65
N PRO A 59 -3.64 3.25 -2.90
CA PRO A 59 -3.56 4.70 -3.13
C PRO A 59 -4.79 5.49 -2.66
N THR A 60 -5.93 4.87 -2.37
CA THR A 60 -7.12 5.59 -1.87
C THR A 60 -7.08 5.89 -0.37
N ILE A 61 -6.38 5.08 0.43
CA ILE A 61 -6.20 5.32 1.88
C ILE A 61 -5.29 6.55 2.11
N ASP A 62 -4.33 6.79 1.21
CA ASP A 62 -3.43 7.95 1.29
C ASP A 62 -4.11 9.28 0.90
N ASN A 63 -5.19 9.26 0.11
CA ASN A 63 -5.92 10.49 -0.26
C ASN A 63 -6.73 11.07 0.92
N GLU A 64 -7.28 10.24 1.80
CA GLU A 64 -7.98 10.71 3.01
C GLU A 64 -7.04 11.35 4.05
N ASN A 65 -5.76 10.95 4.06
CA ASN A 65 -4.74 11.57 4.92
C ASN A 65 -4.18 12.87 4.32
N ARG A 66 -4.27 13.08 3.01
CA ARG A 66 -3.74 14.25 2.31
C ARG A 66 -4.61 15.51 2.47
N GLU A 67 -5.91 15.34 2.72
CA GLU A 67 -6.83 16.45 2.97
C GLU A 67 -6.70 17.04 4.38
N ARG A 68 -6.15 16.31 5.37
CA ARG A 68 -5.97 16.84 6.73
C ARG A 68 -4.72 17.70 6.93
N THR A 69 -3.75 17.64 6.03
CA THR A 69 -2.48 18.39 6.16
C THR A 69 -2.31 19.56 5.19
N SER A 70 -3.35 19.92 4.42
CA SER A 70 -3.27 20.94 3.35
C SER A 70 -3.81 22.32 3.75
N SER A 71 -3.65 22.73 5.01
CA SER A 71 -3.84 24.13 5.42
C SER A 71 -2.50 24.74 5.83
N SER A 72 -2.05 25.73 5.04
CA SER A 72 -0.80 26.50 5.11
C SER A 72 0.36 25.82 4.33
N THR A 73 0.95 26.39 3.27
CA THR A 73 1.31 27.79 3.04
C THR A 73 1.62 28.03 1.55
N VAL A 74 1.23 29.19 1.04
CA VAL A 74 1.57 29.74 -0.30
C VAL A 74 3.01 30.27 -0.27
N ASN A 75 3.81 30.04 -1.33
CA ASN A 75 4.70 31.00 -2.05
C ASN A 75 5.77 30.26 -2.89
N THR A 76 5.75 30.29 -4.23
CA THR A 76 6.36 31.24 -5.20
C THR A 76 7.88 31.07 -5.49
N SER A 77 8.17 30.46 -6.65
CA SER A 77 9.26 30.69 -7.64
C SER A 77 10.74 30.85 -7.24
N THR A 78 11.65 30.13 -7.93
CA THR A 78 12.59 30.68 -8.95
C THR A 78 13.35 29.56 -9.68
N GLN A 79 13.47 29.72 -11.00
CA GLN A 79 14.04 28.83 -12.01
C GLN A 79 15.57 28.69 -11.89
N HIS A 80 16.10 27.52 -12.26
CA HIS A 80 17.37 27.42 -12.99
C HIS A 80 17.29 26.25 -13.99
N GLU A 81 17.35 26.62 -15.26
CA GLU A 81 17.36 25.75 -16.44
C GLU A 81 18.79 25.29 -16.72
N VAL A 82 19.04 23.98 -16.70
CA VAL A 82 20.18 23.37 -17.37
C VAL A 82 19.67 22.18 -18.18
N THR A 83 19.76 22.34 -19.49
CA THR A 83 19.46 21.36 -20.52
C THR A 83 20.43 20.19 -20.45
N ASP A 84 19.91 18.97 -20.29
CA ASP A 84 20.59 17.80 -20.80
C ASP A 84 19.59 16.81 -21.41
N LYS A 85 19.70 16.64 -22.72
CA LYS A 85 18.83 15.80 -23.55
C LYS A 85 19.43 14.40 -23.56
N THR A 86 19.20 13.65 -22.49
CA THR A 86 19.28 12.19 -22.54
C THR A 86 17.87 11.64 -22.62
N THR A 87 17.60 10.90 -23.69
CA THR A 87 16.42 10.11 -24.00
C THR A 87 15.77 9.56 -22.73
N LYS A 88 14.75 10.27 -22.24
CA LYS A 88 13.96 9.86 -21.08
C LYS A 88 13.06 8.73 -21.54
N VAL A 89 13.57 7.51 -21.45
CA VAL A 89 12.73 6.38 -21.09
C VAL A 89 12.08 6.85 -19.79
N THR A 90 10.82 7.25 -19.89
CA THR A 90 9.99 7.56 -18.72
C THR A 90 9.75 6.23 -18.03
N ASP A 91 10.79 5.75 -17.34
CA ASP A 91 10.58 4.89 -16.21
C ASP A 91 9.66 5.70 -15.32
N GLU A 92 8.40 5.29 -15.27
CA GLU A 92 7.47 5.66 -14.24
C GLU A 92 8.06 5.17 -12.92
N ARG A 93 9.11 5.87 -12.44
CA ARG A 93 9.72 5.61 -11.15
C ARG A 93 8.58 5.70 -10.17
N ASN A 94 8.41 4.63 -9.40
CA ASN A 94 7.35 4.55 -8.42
C ASN A 94 7.42 5.82 -7.55
N LYS A 95 6.45 6.73 -7.71
CA LYS A 95 6.45 8.04 -7.04
C LYS A 95 6.54 7.86 -5.52
N TYR A 96 5.88 6.83 -5.02
CA TYR A 96 5.94 6.44 -3.61
C TYR A 96 7.35 6.04 -3.17
N ALA A 97 8.08 5.28 -4.00
CA ALA A 97 9.47 4.93 -3.71
C ALA A 97 10.37 6.18 -3.66
N VAL A 98 10.14 7.14 -4.55
CA VAL A 98 10.87 8.42 -4.54
C VAL A 98 10.56 9.22 -3.27
N GLU A 99 9.29 9.27 -2.85
CA GLU A 99 8.86 9.95 -1.63
C GLU A 99 9.42 9.30 -0.36
N ILE A 100 9.42 7.96 -0.27
CA ILE A 100 10.06 7.24 0.84
C ILE A 100 11.54 7.55 0.89
N CYS A 101 12.25 7.47 -0.23
CA CYS A 101 13.68 7.77 -0.30
C CYS A 101 13.98 9.20 0.15
N LYS A 102 13.12 10.16 -0.22
CA LYS A 102 13.23 11.54 0.27
C LYS A 102 13.05 11.60 1.79
N ARG A 103 11.99 10.99 2.33
CA ARG A 103 11.71 11.00 3.78
C ARG A 103 12.81 10.31 4.60
N ILE A 104 13.38 9.23 4.09
CA ILE A 104 14.53 8.56 4.73
C ILE A 104 15.71 9.52 4.79
N ARG A 105 16.01 10.23 3.70
CA ARG A 105 17.07 11.24 3.69
C ARG A 105 16.79 12.36 4.69
N ASP A 106 15.58 12.92 4.69
CA ASP A 106 15.19 14.00 5.62
C ASP A 106 15.33 13.55 7.10
N LYS A 107 14.99 12.29 7.41
CA LYS A 107 15.22 11.70 8.74
C LYS A 107 16.69 11.58 9.12
N LEU A 108 17.55 11.20 8.17
CA LEU A 108 19.00 11.04 8.40
C LEU A 108 19.71 12.40 8.53
N ASP A 109 19.28 13.38 7.75
CA ASP A 109 19.88 14.73 7.74
C ASP A 109 19.40 15.59 8.92
N GLY A 110 18.34 15.18 9.61
CA GLY A 110 17.77 15.86 10.77
C GLY A 110 16.67 16.87 10.47
N SER A 111 16.15 16.82 9.25
CA SER A 111 15.15 17.74 8.70
C SER A 111 13.73 17.13 8.73
N ASP A 112 13.52 16.01 9.44
CA ASP A 112 12.19 15.42 9.71
C ASP A 112 11.79 15.74 11.16
N PRO A 113 10.58 16.27 11.44
CA PRO A 113 9.47 16.52 10.52
C PRO A 113 9.49 17.83 9.72
N ASP A 114 10.35 18.81 10.04
CA ASP A 114 10.34 20.12 9.38
C ASP A 114 11.58 20.30 8.48
N PRO A 115 11.42 20.33 7.14
CA PRO A 115 12.53 20.41 6.20
C PRO A 115 13.33 21.71 6.31
N LEU A 116 12.77 22.76 6.93
CA LEU A 116 13.46 24.04 7.14
C LEU A 116 14.38 24.02 8.36
N ILE A 117 14.19 23.06 9.27
CA ILE A 117 14.89 23.00 10.55
C ILE A 117 15.75 21.75 10.57
N GLN A 118 17.06 21.94 10.46
CA GLN A 118 18.02 20.87 10.68
C GLN A 118 18.33 20.73 12.17
N ARG A 119 17.89 19.64 12.78
CA ARG A 119 18.10 19.37 14.21
C ARG A 119 19.41 18.62 14.45
N SER A 120 20.07 18.92 15.57
CA SER A 120 21.21 18.12 16.05
C SER A 120 20.76 16.70 16.43
N ILE A 121 21.70 15.76 16.46
CA ILE A 121 21.43 14.36 16.83
C ILE A 121 20.74 14.29 18.21
N SER A 122 21.21 15.05 19.19
CA SER A 122 20.62 15.09 20.53
C SER A 122 19.17 15.58 20.53
N GLU A 123 18.85 16.58 19.71
CA GLU A 123 17.49 17.10 19.59
C GLU A 123 16.58 16.13 18.84
N GLN A 124 17.07 15.46 17.79
CA GLN A 124 16.33 14.43 17.08
C GLN A 124 15.95 13.27 18.02
N VAL A 125 16.91 12.78 18.81
CA VAL A 125 16.67 11.71 19.79
C VAL A 125 15.67 12.18 20.83
N ARG A 126 15.84 13.39 21.38
CA ARG A 126 14.92 13.95 22.37
C ARG A 126 13.51 14.11 21.81
N TYR A 127 13.38 14.59 20.58
CA TYR A 127 12.10 14.71 19.88
C TYR A 127 11.44 13.34 19.72
N THR A 128 12.20 12.34 19.24
CA THR A 128 11.69 10.98 19.01
C THR A 128 11.19 10.33 20.30
N ILE A 129 11.95 10.46 21.40
CA ILE A 129 11.52 9.96 22.71
C ILE A 129 10.22 10.65 23.13
N ARG A 130 10.17 11.98 23.03
CA ARG A 130 8.97 12.75 23.42
C ARG A 130 7.74 12.28 22.66
N GLU A 131 7.82 12.18 21.33
CA GLU A 131 6.70 11.73 20.49
C GLU A 131 6.25 10.31 20.84
N ALA A 132 7.20 9.39 21.12
CA ALA A 132 6.90 8.01 21.47
C ALA A 132 6.29 7.85 22.87
N THR A 133 6.53 8.81 23.76
CA THR A 133 6.00 8.82 25.14
C THR A 133 4.78 9.72 25.32
N ASP A 134 4.38 10.45 24.27
CA ASP A 134 3.23 11.35 24.34
C ASP A 134 1.93 10.54 24.43
N ILE A 135 1.13 10.83 25.45
CA ILE A 135 -0.12 10.13 25.73
C ILE A 135 -1.11 10.34 24.56
N GLU A 136 -1.11 11.52 23.95
CA GLU A 136 -1.98 11.81 22.81
C GLU A 136 -1.63 10.91 21.62
N ASN A 137 -0.34 10.76 21.31
CA ASN A 137 0.11 9.85 20.26
C ASN A 137 -0.23 8.40 20.61
N LEU A 138 0.05 7.96 21.84
CA LEU A 138 -0.22 6.61 22.33
C LEU A 138 -1.72 6.25 22.30
N ALA A 139 -2.61 7.22 22.55
CA ALA A 139 -4.05 7.03 22.50
C ALA A 139 -4.60 6.90 21.07
N THR A 140 -3.88 7.40 20.05
CA THR A 140 -4.28 7.21 18.64
C THR A 140 -3.87 5.87 18.06
N LEU A 141 -2.99 5.12 18.74
CA LEU A 141 -2.59 3.79 18.26
C LEU A 141 -3.80 2.85 18.25
N TYR A 142 -3.84 2.00 17.24
CA TYR A 142 -4.87 0.96 17.16
C TYR A 142 -4.79 0.05 18.39
N GLU A 143 -5.92 -0.31 18.98
CA GLU A 143 -6.03 -1.04 20.26
C GLU A 143 -5.19 -2.33 20.30
N GLY A 144 -5.02 -3.02 19.16
CA GLY A 144 -4.19 -4.22 19.06
C GLY A 144 -2.67 -3.98 19.21
N TRP A 145 -2.21 -2.72 19.24
CA TRP A 145 -0.82 -2.38 19.52
C TRP A 145 -0.50 -2.27 21.01
N THR A 146 -1.50 -2.41 21.90
CA THR A 146 -1.32 -2.44 23.37
C THR A 146 -0.44 -1.30 23.88
N SER A 147 -0.84 -0.05 23.63
CA SER A 147 -0.10 1.16 24.02
C SER A 147 -0.22 1.54 25.51
N TRP A 148 -0.94 0.73 26.30
CA TRP A 148 -1.21 0.93 27.73
C TRP A 148 -0.31 0.08 28.64
#